data_AF-A0A403EZU5-F1
#
_entry.id   AF-A0A403EZU5-F1
#
_cell.length_a   1.000
_cell.length_b   1.000
_cell.length_c   1.000
_cell.angle_alpha   90.00
_cell.angle_beta   90.00
_cell.angle_gamma   90.00
#
_symmetry.space_group_name_H-M   'P 1'
#
loop_
_entity.id
_entity.type
_entity.pdbx_description
1 polymer ?
#
loop_
_entity_poly.entity_id
_entity_poly.type
_entity_poly.pdbx_seq_one_letter_code
_entity_poly.pdbx_strand_id
1 'polypeptide(L)'
;MDTLLFASLMGLYYWFARLRLGYTFSAMLLQPVVIAVFVGLLLGNMQTAMIIGAGMGDSIIWAAVMPLLIAIFIPFAANGSAMGGIIPLILYPAITLAISYGMVHKGYTLGRDSIIGLLQGGRIKELIYGANVLGLIMMGALSASYVKITTPLKISALKGSEVVVQQILDSIAPGLLPLAAVFAIYFYLVKKGPRYTTILLSIVALSIVCSLLGVL
;
A
#
# COMPACT_ATOMS: atom_id res chain seq x y z
N MET A 1 5.13 23.35 26.90
CA MET A 1 5.36 24.23 25.74
C MET A 1 4.18 25.15 25.61
N ASP A 2 4.41 26.47 25.53
CA ASP A 2 3.35 27.42 25.22
C ASP A 2 2.74 27.07 23.86
N THR A 3 1.42 27.10 23.77
CA THR A 3 0.66 26.79 22.54
C THR A 3 1.12 27.64 21.36
N LEU A 4 1.54 28.87 21.63
CA LEU A 4 2.09 29.83 20.66
C LEU A 4 3.43 29.36 20.08
N LEU A 5 4.32 28.81 20.91
CA LEU A 5 5.62 28.28 20.49
C LEU A 5 5.47 26.97 19.70
N PHE A 6 4.48 26.15 20.05
CA PHE A 6 4.14 24.95 19.25
C PHE A 6 3.57 25.33 17.88
N ALA A 7 2.67 26.30 17.83
CA ALA A 7 2.07 26.77 16.58
C ALA A 7 3.11 27.41 15.64
N SER A 8 4.04 28.21 16.17
CA SER A 8 5.08 28.84 15.36
C SER A 8 6.06 27.83 14.77
N LEU A 9 6.50 26.82 15.55
CA LEU A 9 7.39 25.76 15.07
C LEU A 9 6.72 24.86 14.03
N MET A 10 5.44 24.53 14.21
CA MET A 10 4.67 23.79 13.20
C MET A 10 4.42 24.61 11.93
N GLY A 11 4.17 25.91 12.07
CA GLY A 11 4.08 26.84 10.94
C GLY A 11 5.37 26.90 10.13
N LEU A 12 6.51 27.01 10.81
CA LEU A 12 7.83 27.02 10.18
C LEU A 12 8.16 25.68 9.51
N TYR A 13 7.82 24.56 10.14
CA TYR A 13 7.95 23.23 9.55
C TYR A 13 7.13 23.08 8.27
N TYR A 14 5.84 23.45 8.29
CA TYR A 14 4.98 23.35 7.11
C TYR A 14 5.41 24.31 5.99
N TRP A 15 5.89 25.50 6.34
CA TRP A 15 6.48 26.43 5.40
C TRP A 15 7.73 25.84 4.73
N PHE A 16 8.63 25.25 5.53
CA PHE A 16 9.82 24.56 5.04
C PHE A 16 9.50 23.32 4.20
N ALA A 17 8.55 22.50 4.63
CA ALA A 17 8.10 21.33 3.88
C ALA A 17 7.50 21.75 2.51
N ARG A 18 6.89 22.94 2.41
CA ARG A 18 6.33 23.48 1.17
C ARG A 18 7.32 24.26 0.29
N LEU A 19 8.57 24.45 0.72
CA LEU A 19 9.56 25.23 -0.04
C LEU A 19 10.03 24.57 -1.37
N ARG A 20 9.35 23.52 -1.87
CA ARG A 20 9.62 22.82 -3.13
C ARG A 20 11.13 22.62 -3.40
N LEU A 21 11.89 22.23 -2.36
CA LEU A 21 13.32 21.87 -2.44
C LEU A 21 13.55 20.54 -3.20
N GLY A 22 12.87 20.35 -4.34
CA GLY A 22 12.70 19.07 -5.02
C GLY A 22 11.36 18.44 -4.65
N TYR A 23 10.61 18.00 -5.67
CA TYR A 23 9.28 17.40 -5.50
C TYR A 23 9.30 16.18 -4.57
N THR A 24 10.31 15.32 -4.69
CA THR A 24 10.45 14.11 -3.89
C THR A 24 10.76 14.42 -2.42
N PHE A 25 11.66 15.36 -2.16
CA PHE A 25 12.05 15.74 -0.79
C PHE A 25 10.91 16.46 -0.06
N SER A 26 10.25 17.41 -0.72
CA SER A 26 9.07 18.11 -0.19
C SER A 26 7.91 17.14 0.07
N ALA A 27 7.67 16.17 -0.82
CA ALA A 27 6.63 15.15 -0.62
C ALA A 27 6.95 14.21 0.55
N MET A 28 8.22 13.84 0.76
CA MET A 28 8.63 13.02 1.90
C MET A 28 8.36 13.72 3.24
N LEU A 29 8.66 15.02 3.35
CA LEU A 29 8.39 15.79 4.57
C LEU A 29 6.89 15.94 4.87
N LEU A 30 6.04 15.87 3.85
CA LEU A 30 4.59 15.97 4.02
C LEU A 30 3.92 14.62 4.30
N GLN A 31 4.68 13.51 4.36
CA GLN A 31 4.11 12.22 4.71
C GLN A 31 3.62 12.20 6.18
N PRO A 32 2.48 11.57 6.47
CA PRO A 32 1.93 11.43 7.82
C PRO A 32 2.94 10.94 8.87
N VAL A 33 3.80 9.99 8.51
CA VAL A 33 4.88 9.49 9.38
C VAL A 33 5.89 10.58 9.74
N VAL A 34 6.37 11.35 8.77
CA VAL A 34 7.42 12.35 9.01
C VAL A 34 6.90 13.52 9.83
N ILE A 35 5.65 13.93 9.57
CA ILE A 35 4.95 14.92 10.40
C ILE A 35 4.81 14.40 11.84
N ALA A 36 4.44 13.13 12.02
CA ALA A 36 4.30 12.53 13.35
C ALA A 36 5.62 12.47 14.12
N VAL A 37 6.75 12.20 13.47
CA VAL A 37 8.07 12.26 14.12
C VAL A 37 8.34 13.66 14.66
N PHE A 38 8.13 14.70 13.84
CA PHE A 38 8.33 16.09 14.24
C PHE A 38 7.39 16.50 15.38
N VAL A 39 6.10 16.17 15.28
CA VAL A 39 5.12 16.43 16.34
C VAL A 39 5.51 15.69 17.62
N GLY A 40 5.87 14.41 17.53
CA GLY A 40 6.27 13.59 18.67
C GLY A 40 7.49 14.15 19.42
N LEU A 41 8.46 14.67 18.67
CA LEU A 41 9.66 15.33 19.22
C LEU A 41 9.32 16.64 19.93
N LEU A 42 8.39 17.44 19.38
CA LEU A 42 7.93 18.68 20.01
C LEU A 42 7.05 18.43 21.25
N LEU A 43 6.28 17.34 21.28
CA LEU A 43 5.37 17.03 22.38
C LEU A 43 5.99 16.17 23.48
N GLY A 44 7.20 15.64 23.28
CA GLY A 44 7.84 14.69 24.19
C GLY A 44 7.17 13.31 24.24
N ASN A 45 6.19 13.04 23.38
CA ASN A 45 5.46 11.78 23.30
C ASN A 45 5.52 11.20 21.88
N MET A 46 6.69 10.69 21.52
CA MET A 46 6.97 10.14 20.20
C MET A 46 6.11 8.91 19.87
N GLN A 47 5.87 8.04 20.85
CA GLN A 47 5.09 6.82 20.65
C GLN A 47 3.66 7.11 20.19
N THR A 48 2.99 8.04 20.87
CA THR A 48 1.60 8.39 20.53
C THR A 48 1.52 9.07 19.16
N ALA A 49 2.45 9.99 18.87
CA ALA A 49 2.50 10.66 17.58
C ALA A 49 2.73 9.67 16.42
N MET A 50 3.64 8.71 16.59
CA MET A 50 3.93 7.69 15.58
C MET A 50 2.75 6.75 15.33
N ILE A 51 2.00 6.35 16.36
CA ILE A 51 0.79 5.53 16.18
C ILE A 51 -0.24 6.27 15.32
N ILE A 52 -0.39 7.58 15.52
CA ILE A 52 -1.34 8.40 14.74
C ILE A 52 -0.85 8.55 13.30
N GLY A 53 0.41 8.96 13.09
CA GLY A 53 0.94 9.24 11.76
C GLY A 53 1.12 7.98 10.91
N ALA A 54 1.82 6.98 11.45
CA ALA A 54 2.13 5.75 10.74
C ALA A 54 0.94 4.78 10.69
N GLY A 55 0.28 4.60 11.84
CA GLY A 55 -0.78 3.60 11.99
C GLY A 55 -2.11 4.03 11.42
N MET A 56 -2.53 5.28 11.66
CA MET A 56 -3.85 5.74 11.21
C MET A 56 -3.79 6.40 9.83
N GLY A 57 -2.80 7.26 9.57
CA GLY A 57 -2.69 7.96 8.29
C GLY A 57 -2.26 7.05 7.15
N ASP A 58 -1.05 6.50 7.25
CA ASP A 58 -0.46 5.76 6.14
C ASP A 58 -1.12 4.41 5.91
N SER A 59 -1.47 3.67 6.97
CA SER A 59 -2.04 2.34 6.78
C SER A 59 -3.49 2.36 6.27
N ILE A 60 -4.30 3.35 6.68
CA ILE A 60 -5.68 3.46 6.20
C ILE A 60 -5.72 3.98 4.76
N ILE A 61 -5.01 5.08 4.47
CA ILE A 61 -5.11 5.74 3.15
C ILE A 61 -4.33 4.95 2.10
N TRP A 62 -3.06 4.62 2.39
CA TRP A 62 -2.18 3.97 1.42
C TRP A 62 -2.30 2.45 1.40
N ALA A 63 -2.54 1.79 2.52
CA ALA A 63 -2.61 0.32 2.55
C ALA A 63 -4.03 -0.25 2.41
N ALA A 64 -5.09 0.50 2.75
CA ALA A 64 -6.47 0.04 2.59
C ALA A 64 -7.23 0.76 1.45
N VAL A 65 -7.39 2.08 1.52
CA VAL A 65 -8.26 2.83 0.59
C VAL A 65 -7.72 2.80 -0.85
N MET A 66 -6.43 3.06 -1.05
CA MET A 66 -5.84 3.07 -2.39
C MET A 66 -5.91 1.69 -3.09
N PRO A 67 -5.47 0.57 -2.46
CA PRO A 67 -5.62 -0.76 -3.02
C PRO A 67 -7.08 -1.16 -3.26
N LEU A 68 -8.01 -0.75 -2.40
CA LEU A 68 -9.45 -0.98 -2.58
C LEU A 68 -9.98 -0.39 -3.86
N LEU A 69 -9.70 0.90 -4.08
CA LEU A 69 -10.14 1.59 -5.28
C LEU A 69 -9.53 0.93 -6.51
N ILE A 70 -8.21 0.72 -6.50
CA ILE A 70 -7.50 0.09 -7.61
C ILE A 70 -8.08 -1.29 -7.93
N ALA A 71 -8.31 -2.15 -6.91
CA ALA A 71 -8.87 -3.49 -7.08
C ALA A 71 -10.23 -3.47 -7.80
N ILE A 72 -11.10 -2.53 -7.45
CA ILE A 72 -12.44 -2.42 -8.05
C ILE A 72 -12.34 -1.95 -9.50
N PHE A 73 -11.42 -1.04 -9.82
CA PHE A 73 -11.38 -0.37 -11.13
C PHE A 73 -10.46 -1.01 -12.18
N ILE A 74 -9.45 -1.81 -11.78
CA ILE A 74 -8.62 -2.55 -12.75
C ILE A 74 -9.45 -3.43 -13.71
N PRO A 75 -10.46 -4.23 -13.30
CA PRO A 75 -11.21 -5.05 -14.25
C PRO A 75 -12.03 -4.20 -15.23
N PHE A 76 -12.51 -3.03 -14.82
CA PHE A 76 -13.16 -2.08 -15.75
C PHE A 76 -12.19 -1.50 -16.77
N ALA A 77 -10.95 -1.21 -16.35
CA ALA A 77 -9.89 -0.79 -17.26
C ALA A 77 -9.48 -1.90 -18.23
N ALA A 78 -9.40 -3.15 -17.75
CA ALA A 78 -9.08 -4.32 -18.58
C ALA A 78 -10.15 -4.61 -19.65
N ASN A 79 -11.41 -4.25 -19.39
CA ASN A 79 -12.51 -4.31 -20.36
C ASN A 79 -12.51 -3.14 -21.37
N GLY A 80 -11.48 -2.27 -21.37
CA GLY A 80 -11.34 -1.17 -22.32
C GLY A 80 -12.16 0.08 -21.99
N SER A 81 -12.78 0.15 -20.81
CA SER A 81 -13.55 1.34 -20.42
C SER A 81 -12.62 2.42 -19.87
N ALA A 82 -12.64 3.61 -20.50
CA ALA A 82 -11.92 4.80 -20.03
C ALA A 82 -12.32 5.22 -18.60
N MET A 83 -13.53 4.82 -18.16
CA MET A 83 -14.00 5.05 -16.79
C MET A 83 -13.15 4.34 -15.74
N GLY A 84 -12.49 3.23 -16.09
CA GLY A 84 -11.60 2.50 -15.18
C GLY A 84 -10.34 3.28 -14.77
N GLY A 85 -9.89 4.24 -15.59
CA GLY A 85 -8.74 5.11 -15.25
C GLY A 85 -9.14 6.44 -14.63
N ILE A 86 -10.27 7.01 -15.06
CA ILE A 86 -10.71 8.35 -14.64
C ILE A 86 -11.34 8.33 -13.25
N ILE A 87 -12.16 7.31 -12.95
CA ILE A 87 -12.89 7.26 -11.68
C ILE A 87 -11.96 7.13 -10.47
N PRO A 88 -10.94 6.24 -10.44
CA PRO A 88 -9.99 6.19 -9.32
C PRO A 88 -9.31 7.53 -9.04
N LEU A 89 -8.98 8.27 -10.11
CA LEU A 89 -8.28 9.55 -10.03
C LEU A 89 -9.14 10.65 -9.41
N ILE A 90 -10.46 10.59 -9.52
CA ILE A 90 -11.40 11.53 -8.88
C ILE A 90 -11.84 11.03 -7.51
N LEU A 91 -12.13 9.74 -7.38
CA LEU A 91 -12.67 9.15 -6.16
C LEU A 91 -11.64 9.16 -5.03
N TYR A 92 -10.37 8.87 -5.33
CA TYR A 92 -9.30 8.87 -4.33
C TYR A 92 -9.14 10.25 -3.65
N PRO A 93 -8.93 11.37 -4.37
CA PRO A 93 -8.86 12.68 -3.73
C PRO A 93 -10.18 13.09 -3.10
N ALA A 94 -11.34 12.73 -3.68
CA ALA A 94 -12.64 13.05 -3.07
C ALA A 94 -12.82 12.40 -1.69
N ILE A 95 -12.51 11.10 -1.57
CA ILE A 95 -12.57 10.36 -0.30
C ILE A 95 -11.55 10.94 0.67
N THR A 96 -10.32 11.20 0.22
CA THR A 96 -9.25 11.76 1.06
C THR A 96 -9.63 13.14 1.59
N LEU A 97 -10.22 14.00 0.76
CA LEU A 97 -10.71 15.32 1.15
C LEU A 97 -11.88 15.22 2.13
N ALA A 98 -12.84 14.32 1.90
CA ALA A 98 -13.97 14.11 2.81
C ALA A 98 -13.51 13.65 4.20
N ILE A 99 -12.60 12.68 4.26
CA ILE A 99 -12.01 12.20 5.52
C ILE A 99 -11.22 13.32 6.19
N SER A 100 -10.38 14.03 5.44
CA SER A 100 -9.56 15.14 5.97
C SER A 100 -10.43 16.26 6.53
N TYR A 101 -11.48 16.66 5.82
CA TYR A 101 -12.40 17.69 6.27
C TYR A 101 -13.13 17.28 7.56
N GLY A 102 -13.65 16.05 7.62
CA GLY A 102 -14.31 15.52 8.81
C GLY A 102 -13.35 15.41 10.02
N MET A 103 -12.12 14.98 9.77
CA MET A 103 -11.07 14.87 10.81
C MET A 103 -10.64 16.23 11.33
N VAL A 104 -10.47 17.22 10.45
CA VAL A 104 -10.11 18.59 10.85
C VAL A 104 -11.20 19.21 11.70
N HIS A 105 -12.47 19.11 11.29
CA HIS A 105 -13.59 19.68 12.05
C HIS A 105 -13.76 19.03 13.43
N LYS A 106 -13.67 17.69 13.50
CA LYS A 106 -13.68 16.96 14.78
C LYS A 106 -12.45 17.25 15.64
N GLY A 107 -11.28 17.45 15.01
CA GLY A 107 -10.05 17.81 15.69
C GLY A 107 -10.12 19.16 16.40
N TYR A 108 -10.79 20.14 15.78
CA TYR A 108 -11.02 21.46 16.37
C TYR A 108 -12.02 21.44 17.53
N THR A 109 -13.08 20.63 17.46
CA THR A 109 -14.13 20.59 18.49
C THR A 109 -13.76 19.76 19.71
N LEU A 110 -12.99 18.67 19.53
CA LEU A 110 -12.61 17.77 20.62
C LEU A 110 -11.43 18.30 21.45
N GLY A 111 -10.61 19.21 20.92
CA GLY A 111 -9.45 19.74 21.61
C GLY A 111 -8.32 18.71 21.81
N ARG A 112 -7.19 19.18 22.32
CA ARG A 112 -5.95 18.39 22.40
C ARG A 112 -6.02 17.23 23.41
N ASP A 113 -6.57 17.48 24.59
CA ASP A 113 -6.56 16.50 25.69
C ASP A 113 -7.56 15.37 25.46
N SER A 114 -8.71 15.66 24.85
CA SER A 114 -9.71 14.63 24.48
C SER A 114 -9.21 13.73 23.36
N ILE A 115 -8.46 14.27 22.40
CA ILE A 115 -7.86 13.46 21.33
C ILE A 115 -6.82 12.50 21.92
N ILE A 116 -5.95 12.97 22.82
CA ILE A 116 -4.98 12.11 23.50
C ILE A 116 -5.70 11.02 24.32
N GLY A 117 -6.78 11.36 25.04
CA GLY A 117 -7.58 10.39 25.79
C GLY A 117 -8.29 9.35 24.91
N LEU A 118 -8.88 9.76 23.79
CA LEU A 118 -9.53 8.87 22.82
C LEU A 118 -8.52 7.94 22.13
N LEU A 119 -7.31 8.44 21.86
CA LEU A 119 -6.21 7.70 21.24
C LEU A 119 -5.52 6.73 22.18
N GLN A 120 -5.40 7.10 23.46
CA GLN A 120 -4.96 6.19 24.52
C GLN A 120 -6.03 5.14 24.83
N GLY A 121 -7.30 5.46 24.56
CA GLY A 121 -8.40 4.49 24.58
C GLY A 121 -8.19 3.34 23.59
N GLY A 122 -8.56 2.12 23.99
CA GLY A 122 -8.42 0.92 23.17
C GLY A 122 -9.18 0.97 21.84
N ARG A 123 -10.25 1.78 21.75
CA ARG A 123 -11.16 1.83 20.59
C ARG A 123 -10.49 2.31 19.30
N ILE A 124 -9.57 3.28 19.37
CA ILE A 124 -8.85 3.71 18.15
C ILE A 124 -7.81 2.68 17.74
N LYS A 125 -7.16 2.01 18.68
CA LYS A 125 -6.22 0.92 18.38
C LYS A 125 -6.93 -0.25 17.69
N GLU A 126 -8.12 -0.62 18.13
CA GLU A 126 -8.95 -1.64 17.48
C GLU A 126 -9.36 -1.22 16.05
N LEU A 127 -9.72 0.04 15.84
CA LEU A 127 -10.07 0.55 14.51
C LEU A 127 -8.86 0.54 13.56
N ILE A 128 -7.69 0.96 14.04
CA ILE A 128 -6.43 0.87 13.27
C ILE A 128 -6.10 -0.59 12.96
N TYR A 129 -6.24 -1.48 13.93
CA TYR A 129 -5.99 -2.91 13.72
C TYR A 129 -6.93 -3.50 12.66
N GLY A 130 -8.23 -3.20 12.73
CA GLY A 130 -9.21 -3.62 11.73
C GLY A 130 -8.89 -3.09 10.33
N ALA A 131 -8.47 -1.82 10.22
CA ALA A 131 -8.07 -1.23 8.94
C ALA A 131 -6.79 -1.88 8.38
N ASN A 132 -5.82 -2.22 9.24
CA ASN A 132 -4.60 -2.92 8.84
C ASN A 132 -4.90 -4.32 8.33
N VAL A 133 -5.77 -5.07 9.03
CA VAL A 133 -6.21 -6.41 8.59
C VAL A 133 -6.90 -6.33 7.23
N LEU A 134 -7.80 -5.35 7.04
CA LEU A 134 -8.43 -5.11 5.75
C LEU A 134 -7.38 -4.83 4.65
N GLY A 135 -6.44 -3.92 4.89
CA GLY A 135 -5.39 -3.59 3.92
C GLY A 135 -4.51 -4.79 3.55
N LEU A 136 -4.17 -5.64 4.51
CA LEU A 136 -3.41 -6.88 4.25
C LEU A 136 -4.20 -7.88 3.40
N ILE A 137 -5.50 -8.06 3.68
CA ILE A 137 -6.38 -8.90 2.87
C ILE A 137 -6.43 -8.37 1.42
N MET A 138 -6.52 -7.05 1.25
CA MET A 138 -6.55 -6.41 -0.06
C MET A 138 -5.28 -6.64 -0.87
N MET A 139 -4.10 -6.46 -0.25
CA MET A 139 -2.83 -6.74 -0.93
C MET A 139 -2.71 -8.21 -1.35
N GLY A 140 -3.18 -9.14 -0.51
CA GLY A 140 -3.23 -10.57 -0.85
C GLY A 140 -4.15 -10.87 -2.04
N ALA A 141 -5.37 -10.33 -2.03
CA ALA A 141 -6.34 -10.51 -3.09
C ALA A 141 -5.86 -9.95 -4.44
N LEU A 142 -5.23 -8.78 -4.43
CA LEU A 142 -4.62 -8.17 -5.62
C LEU A 142 -3.49 -9.05 -6.18
N SER A 143 -2.62 -9.55 -5.30
CA SER A 143 -1.53 -10.44 -5.72
C SER A 143 -2.06 -11.73 -6.36
N ALA A 144 -3.09 -12.34 -5.79
CA ALA A 144 -3.68 -13.57 -6.34
C ALA A 144 -4.43 -13.34 -7.65
N SER A 145 -5.10 -12.20 -7.80
CA SER A 145 -5.95 -11.93 -8.97
C SER A 145 -5.16 -11.49 -10.21
N TYR A 146 -4.04 -10.78 -10.02
CA TYR A 146 -3.30 -10.15 -11.12
C TYR A 146 -1.98 -10.82 -11.47
N VAL A 147 -1.42 -11.66 -10.60
CA VAL A 147 -0.23 -12.46 -10.94
C VAL A 147 -0.69 -13.71 -11.71
N LYS A 148 -0.80 -13.59 -13.03
CA LYS A 148 -1.04 -14.73 -13.91
C LYS A 148 0.27 -15.23 -14.48
N ILE A 149 0.77 -16.34 -13.93
CA ILE A 149 1.91 -17.08 -14.47
C ILE A 149 1.34 -18.34 -15.11
N THR A 150 1.34 -18.38 -16.44
CA THR A 150 0.97 -19.57 -17.21
C THR A 150 2.22 -20.13 -17.86
N THR A 151 2.43 -21.43 -17.73
CA THR A 151 3.57 -22.14 -18.30
C THR A 151 3.10 -22.99 -19.46
N PRO A 152 3.38 -22.66 -20.74
CA PRO A 152 2.96 -23.44 -21.89
C PRO A 152 3.82 -24.70 -22.11
N LEU A 153 4.37 -25.31 -21.05
CA LEU A 153 5.13 -26.56 -21.14
C LEU A 153 4.20 -27.72 -21.51
N LYS A 154 4.16 -28.01 -22.81
CA LYS A 154 3.59 -29.23 -23.37
C LYS A 154 4.64 -30.32 -23.34
N ILE A 155 4.55 -31.25 -22.40
CA ILE A 155 5.32 -32.49 -22.48
C ILE A 155 4.59 -33.40 -23.48
N SER A 156 5.12 -33.52 -24.69
CA SER A 156 4.63 -34.50 -25.67
C SER A 156 5.01 -35.92 -25.24
N ALA A 157 4.20 -36.54 -24.37
CA ALA A 157 4.11 -37.98 -24.32
C ALA A 157 3.15 -38.41 -25.45
N LEU A 158 3.67 -39.22 -26.38
CA LEU A 158 3.03 -39.90 -27.54
C LEU A 158 1.53 -39.63 -27.85
N LYS A 159 1.27 -39.35 -29.15
CA LYS A 159 0.00 -39.48 -29.89
C LYS A 159 -1.30 -39.34 -29.07
N GLY A 160 -1.79 -38.09 -28.97
CA GLY A 160 -3.23 -37.84 -28.80
C GLY A 160 -3.72 -37.57 -27.37
N SER A 161 -2.84 -37.37 -26.40
CA SER A 161 -3.23 -36.87 -25.08
C SER A 161 -2.20 -35.87 -24.58
N GLU A 162 -2.36 -34.60 -24.97
CA GLU A 162 -1.54 -33.50 -24.46
C GLU A 162 -1.87 -33.26 -22.99
N VAL A 163 -1.15 -33.92 -22.08
CA VAL A 163 -1.26 -33.65 -20.64
C VAL A 163 -0.40 -32.43 -20.34
N VAL A 164 -1.06 -31.26 -20.27
CA VAL A 164 -0.43 -30.00 -19.88
C VAL A 164 -0.06 -30.10 -18.39
N VAL A 165 1.21 -29.91 -18.04
CA VAL A 165 1.71 -29.94 -16.64
C VAL A 165 0.91 -28.96 -15.74
N GLN A 166 0.38 -27.90 -16.34
CA GLN A 166 -0.51 -26.95 -15.71
C GLN A 166 -1.84 -27.55 -15.21
N GLN A 167 -2.42 -28.56 -15.88
CA GLN A 167 -3.66 -29.21 -15.42
C GLN A 167 -3.45 -30.10 -14.18
N ILE A 168 -2.25 -30.66 -14.00
CA ILE A 168 -1.90 -31.46 -12.81
C ILE A 168 -1.69 -30.52 -11.61
N LEU A 169 -1.00 -29.40 -11.82
CA LEU A 169 -0.79 -28.38 -10.78
C LEU A 169 -2.09 -27.66 -10.40
N ASP A 170 -2.91 -27.27 -11.38
CA ASP A 170 -4.22 -26.62 -11.14
C ASP A 170 -5.25 -27.58 -10.52
N SER A 171 -5.09 -28.91 -10.65
CA SER A 171 -5.92 -29.90 -9.96
C SER A 171 -5.62 -30.04 -8.47
N ILE A 172 -4.41 -29.69 -8.03
CA ILE A 172 -4.03 -29.70 -6.60
C ILE A 172 -4.43 -28.38 -5.94
N ALA A 173 -4.12 -27.24 -6.59
CA ALA A 173 -4.61 -25.91 -6.18
C ALA A 173 -4.49 -24.91 -7.36
N PRO A 174 -5.56 -24.18 -7.72
CA PRO A 174 -5.48 -23.15 -8.75
C PRO A 174 -4.48 -22.05 -8.32
N GLY A 175 -3.46 -21.78 -9.15
CA GLY A 175 -2.52 -20.68 -8.91
C GLY A 175 -1.35 -20.97 -7.96
N LEU A 176 -0.96 -22.24 -7.76
CA LEU A 176 0.21 -22.62 -6.95
C LEU A 176 1.53 -21.96 -7.44
N LEU A 177 1.70 -21.83 -8.76
CA LEU A 177 2.87 -21.20 -9.38
C LEU A 177 2.97 -19.69 -9.08
N PRO A 178 1.91 -18.87 -9.27
CA PRO A 178 1.84 -17.50 -8.77
C PRO A 178 2.17 -17.36 -7.28
N LEU A 179 1.64 -18.26 -6.44
CA LEU A 179 1.89 -18.22 -5.00
C LEU A 179 3.37 -18.46 -4.66
N ALA A 180 3.98 -19.48 -5.28
CA ALA A 180 5.39 -19.78 -5.11
C ALA A 180 6.29 -18.62 -5.57
N ALA A 181 5.95 -17.97 -6.68
CA ALA A 181 6.67 -16.79 -7.17
C ALA A 181 6.59 -15.61 -6.18
N VAL A 182 5.40 -15.33 -5.63
CA VAL A 182 5.20 -14.29 -4.62
C VAL A 182 6.02 -14.57 -3.36
N PHE A 183 6.01 -15.82 -2.87
CA PHE A 183 6.83 -16.20 -1.72
C PHE A 183 8.34 -16.14 -2.02
N ALA A 184 8.79 -16.52 -3.21
CA ALA A 184 10.19 -16.40 -3.60
C ALA A 184 10.67 -14.94 -3.61
N ILE A 185 9.84 -14.04 -4.15
CA ILE A 185 10.11 -12.59 -4.14
C ILE A 185 10.10 -12.06 -2.70
N TYR A 186 9.13 -12.47 -1.88
CA TYR A 186 9.08 -12.10 -0.46
C TYR A 186 10.35 -12.53 0.29
N PHE A 187 10.79 -13.77 0.10
CA PHE A 187 11.99 -14.30 0.74
C PHE A 187 13.26 -13.55 0.31
N TYR A 188 13.32 -13.14 -0.95
CA TYR A 188 14.40 -12.29 -1.48
C TYR A 188 14.40 -10.89 -0.85
N LEU A 189 13.22 -10.28 -0.69
CA LEU A 189 13.05 -8.98 -0.01
C LEU A 189 13.54 -9.05 1.44
N VAL A 190 13.20 -10.10 2.17
CA VAL A 190 13.61 -10.28 3.59
C VAL A 190 15.12 -10.48 3.71
N LYS A 191 15.77 -11.22 2.79
CA LYS A 191 17.21 -11.52 2.87
C LYS A 191 18.13 -10.43 2.32
N LYS A 192 17.74 -9.70 1.27
CA LYS A 192 18.61 -8.71 0.58
C LYS A 192 18.16 -7.25 0.73
N GLY A 193 17.00 -7.01 1.33
CA GLY A 193 16.44 -5.67 1.57
C GLY A 193 15.61 -5.12 0.39
N PRO A 194 14.86 -4.03 0.62
CA PRO A 194 13.84 -3.51 -0.30
C PRO A 194 14.45 -2.72 -1.48
N ARG A 195 15.19 -3.40 -2.36
CA ARG A 195 15.66 -2.84 -3.63
C ARG A 195 14.63 -3.12 -4.73
N TYR A 196 13.49 -2.42 -4.67
CA TYR A 196 12.35 -2.63 -5.59
C TYR A 196 12.75 -2.57 -7.08
N THR A 197 13.65 -1.67 -7.45
CA THR A 197 14.16 -1.55 -8.84
C THR A 197 14.93 -2.78 -9.28
N THR A 198 15.80 -3.33 -8.42
CA THR A 198 16.55 -4.57 -8.71
C THR A 198 15.62 -5.77 -8.81
N ILE A 199 14.59 -5.83 -7.96
CA ILE A 199 13.60 -6.92 -7.98
C ILE A 199 12.80 -6.87 -9.28
N LEU A 200 12.30 -5.70 -9.66
CA LEU A 200 11.58 -5.50 -10.92
C LEU A 200 12.44 -5.92 -12.13
N LEU A 201 13.69 -5.44 -12.20
CA LEU A 201 14.62 -5.81 -13.27
C LEU A 201 14.90 -7.31 -13.31
N SER A 202 15.07 -7.95 -12.15
CA SER A 202 15.30 -9.40 -12.08
C SER A 202 14.10 -10.23 -12.53
N ILE A 203 12.87 -9.79 -12.20
CA ILE A 203 11.64 -10.46 -12.64
C ILE A 203 11.48 -10.33 -14.16
N VAL A 204 11.71 -9.13 -14.71
CA VAL A 204 11.67 -8.91 -16.16
C VAL A 204 12.71 -9.77 -16.88
N ALA A 205 13.96 -9.76 -16.40
CA ALA A 205 15.01 -10.59 -16.98
C ALA A 205 14.68 -12.09 -16.90
N LEU A 206 14.20 -12.57 -15.75
CA LEU A 206 13.79 -13.97 -15.57
C LEU A 206 12.62 -14.33 -16.48
N SER A 207 11.63 -13.45 -16.63
CA SER A 207 10.47 -13.69 -17.51
C SER A 207 10.87 -13.81 -18.97
N ILE A 208 11.84 -13.02 -19.44
CA ILE A 208 12.38 -13.11 -20.81
C ILE A 208 13.12 -14.44 -20.99
N VAL A 209 13.95 -14.85 -20.02
CA VAL A 209 14.69 -16.12 -20.09
C VAL A 209 13.73 -17.33 -20.06
N CYS A 210 12.74 -17.32 -19.18
CA CYS A 210 11.73 -18.38 -19.09
C CYS A 210 10.84 -18.45 -20.35
N SER A 211 10.58 -17.31 -21.00
CA SER A 211 9.86 -17.27 -22.28
C SER A 211 10.69 -17.86 -23.43
N LEU A 212 11.99 -17.56 -23.49
CA LEU A 212 12.90 -18.15 -24.47
C LEU A 212 13.11 -19.66 -24.29
N LEU A 213 13.01 -20.16 -23.05
CA LEU A 213 13.08 -21.59 -22.72
C LEU A 213 11.75 -22.33 -22.92
N GLY A 214 10.67 -21.65 -23.36
CA GLY A 214 9.35 -22.25 -23.56
C GLY A 214 8.66 -22.68 -22.26
N VAL A 215 9.17 -22.20 -21.12
CA VAL A 215 8.64 -22.49 -19.78
C VAL A 215 7.51 -21.53 -19.42
N LEU A 216 7.49 -20.30 -19.97
CA LEU A 216 6.49 -19.25 -19.73
C LEU A 216 5.98 -18.62 -21.04
#